data_AF-A0A7R9BBB9-F1
#
_entry.id   AF-A0A7R9BBB9-F1
#
_cell.length_a   1.000
_cell.length_b   1.000
_cell.length_c   1.000
_cell.angle_alpha   90.00
_cell.angle_beta   90.00
_cell.angle_gamma   90.00
#
_symmetry.space_group_name_H-M   'P 1'
#
loop_
_entity.id
_entity.type
_entity.pdbx_description
1 polymer ?
#
loop_
_entity_poly.entity_id
_entity_poly.type
_entity_poly.pdbx_seq_one_letter_code
_entity_poly.pdbx_strand_id
1 'polypeptide(L)'
;MVPLVVIKELEGLARGGRDRDFIPLAHVAPEHAARVAESAKTALTFLRSRLPGVRCVTSRGTVLAPTSCAMEEETDLQQGNDDRILTTSLSLCKIANDEDTKPGRC
;
A
#
# COMPACT_ATOMS: atom_id res chain seq x y z
N MET A 1 -5.18 -1.38 -8.16
CA MET A 1 -4.38 -2.27 -7.27
C MET A 1 -3.56 -1.38 -6.35
N VAL A 2 -3.43 -1.72 -5.08
CA VAL A 2 -2.76 -0.88 -4.06
C VAL A 2 -1.63 -1.67 -3.41
N PRO A 3 -0.37 -1.23 -3.52
CA PRO A 3 0.76 -1.88 -2.84
C PRO A 3 0.60 -1.87 -1.32
N LEU A 4 0.97 -2.96 -0.64
CA LEU A 4 0.86 -3.06 0.82
C LEU A 4 1.64 -1.97 1.58
N VAL A 5 2.79 -1.53 1.05
CA VAL A 5 3.57 -0.44 1.65
C VAL A 5 2.73 0.84 1.80
N VAL A 6 1.85 1.13 0.83
CA VAL A 6 0.95 2.30 0.89
C VAL A 6 -0.09 2.13 2.00
N ILE A 7 -0.59 0.92 2.24
CA ILE A 7 -1.52 0.65 3.34
C ILE A 7 -0.84 0.91 4.69
N LYS A 8 0.39 0.43 4.87
CA LYS A 8 1.17 0.66 6.11
C LYS A 8 1.42 2.15 6.36
N GLU A 9 1.81 2.90 5.32
CA GLU A 9 2.00 4.36 5.42
C GLU A 9 0.70 5.08 5.80
N LEU A 10 -0.43 4.71 5.19
CA LEU A 10 -1.74 5.28 5.54
C LEU A 10 -2.12 4.98 7.00
N GLU A 11 -1.81 3.79 7.51
CA GLU A 11 -2.03 3.45 8.92
C GLU A 11 -1.15 4.28 9.87
N GLY A 12 0.11 4.51 9.50
CA GLY A 12 1.00 5.42 10.23
C GLY A 12 0.50 6.87 10.23
N LEU A 13 0.06 7.37 9.07
CA LEU A 13 -0.52 8.70 8.92
C LEU A 13 -1.81 8.86 9.72
N ALA A 14 -2.70 7.86 9.71
CA ALA A 14 -3.95 7.87 10.47
C ALA A 14 -3.73 7.94 12.00
N ARG A 15 -2.57 7.47 12.50
CA ARG A 15 -2.15 7.58 13.91
C ARG A 15 -1.48 8.92 14.25
N GLY A 16 -1.33 9.81 13.27
CA GLY A 16 -0.71 11.13 13.41
C GLY A 16 0.78 11.16 13.09
N GLY A 17 1.31 10.19 12.32
CA GLY A 17 2.70 10.22 11.84
C GLY A 17 3.77 10.11 12.93
N ARG A 18 3.40 9.56 14.10
CA ARG A 18 4.25 9.47 15.30
C ARG A 18 5.41 8.47 15.21
N ASP A 19 5.40 7.60 14.20
CA ASP A 19 6.42 6.56 13.96
C ASP A 19 7.50 6.98 12.96
N ARG A 20 7.54 8.26 12.55
CA ARG A 20 8.58 8.75 11.64
C ARG A 20 9.87 9.00 12.42
N ASP A 21 10.65 7.95 12.63
CA ASP A 21 11.97 8.00 13.29
C ASP A 21 12.97 8.95 12.59
N PHE A 22 12.68 9.40 11.36
CA PHE A 22 13.66 10.05 10.49
C PHE A 22 13.37 11.51 10.13
N ILE A 23 12.22 12.09 10.48
CA ILE A 23 11.98 13.53 10.28
C ILE A 23 11.54 14.14 11.60
N PRO A 24 12.35 15.02 12.21
CA PRO A 24 11.88 15.87 13.29
C PRO A 24 10.68 16.66 12.75
N LEU A 25 9.48 16.30 13.20
CA LEU A 25 8.20 16.95 12.87
C LEU A 25 8.12 18.41 13.38
N ALA A 26 9.26 19.04 13.70
CA ALA A 26 9.38 20.41 14.17
C ALA A 26 8.78 21.46 13.21
N HIS A 27 8.44 21.07 11.96
CA HIS A 27 7.92 21.96 10.93
C HIS A 27 6.52 21.62 10.41
N VAL A 28 5.86 20.57 10.90
CA VAL A 28 4.50 20.24 10.44
C VAL A 28 3.50 20.88 11.41
N ALA A 29 2.72 21.84 10.90
CA ALA A 29 1.65 22.46 11.68
C ALA A 29 0.67 21.38 12.21
N PRO A 30 0.31 21.39 13.50
CA PRO A 30 -0.57 20.38 14.10
C PRO A 30 -1.91 20.21 13.36
N GLU A 31 -2.45 21.32 12.85
CA GLU A 31 -3.68 21.34 12.07
C GLU A 31 -3.53 20.61 10.72
N HIS A 32 -2.36 20.74 10.07
CA HIS A 32 -2.05 20.00 8.85
C HIS A 32 -1.93 18.49 9.14
N ALA A 33 -1.22 18.12 10.22
CA ALA A 33 -1.09 16.72 10.61
C ALA A 33 -2.46 16.08 10.92
N ALA A 34 -3.35 16.81 11.60
CA ALA A 34 -4.71 16.35 11.87
C ALA A 34 -5.52 16.13 10.58
N ARG A 35 -5.44 17.06 9.62
CA ARG A 35 -6.09 16.92 8.31
C ARG A 35 -5.59 15.72 7.52
N VAL A 36 -4.26 15.49 7.51
CA VAL A 36 -3.65 14.34 6.84
C VAL A 36 -4.09 13.04 7.52
N ALA A 37 -4.10 12.99 8.85
CA ALA A 37 -4.57 11.82 9.58
C ALA A 37 -6.04 11.49 9.27
N GLU A 38 -6.92 12.49 9.20
CA GLU A 38 -8.34 12.27 8.87
C GLU A 38 -8.54 11.81 7.42
N SER A 39 -7.76 12.39 6.50
CA SER A 39 -7.75 11.95 5.10
C SER A 39 -7.28 10.49 4.98
N ALA A 40 -6.26 10.10 5.77
CA ALA A 40 -5.76 8.72 5.79
C ALA A 40 -6.79 7.73 6.37
N LYS A 41 -7.53 8.10 7.43
CA LYS A 41 -8.64 7.26 7.94
C LYS A 41 -9.73 7.06 6.90
N THR A 42 -10.08 8.11 6.18
CA THR A 42 -11.08 8.05 5.09
C THR A 42 -10.61 7.12 3.98
N ALA A 43 -9.35 7.25 3.55
CA ALA A 43 -8.74 6.37 2.56
C ALA A 43 -8.74 4.90 3.02
N LEU A 44 -8.34 4.62 4.26
CA LEU A 44 -8.35 3.25 4.81
C LEU A 44 -9.77 2.66 4.86
N THR A 45 -10.77 3.48 5.18
CA THR A 45 -12.18 3.06 5.18
C THR A 45 -12.62 2.68 3.77
N PHE A 46 -12.27 3.49 2.77
CA PHE A 46 -12.52 3.19 1.36
C PHE A 46 -11.79 1.91 0.91
N LEU A 47 -10.51 1.75 1.26
CA LEU A 47 -9.72 0.59 0.83
C LEU A 47 -10.19 -0.73 1.46
N ARG A 48 -10.76 -0.67 2.66
CA ARG A 48 -11.37 -1.83 3.36
C ARG A 48 -12.81 -2.09 2.92
N SER A 49 -13.44 -1.14 2.24
CA SER A 49 -14.74 -1.38 1.63
C SER A 49 -14.58 -2.45 0.54
N ARG A 50 -15.49 -3.44 0.50
CA ARG A 50 -15.42 -4.60 -0.41
C ARG A 50 -15.79 -4.21 -1.85
N LEU A 51 -15.24 -3.11 -2.36
CA LEU A 51 -15.48 -2.64 -3.71
C LEU A 51 -14.75 -3.55 -4.71
N PRO A 52 -15.43 -4.04 -5.76
CA PRO A 52 -14.87 -5.02 -6.70
C PRO A 52 -13.66 -4.53 -7.50
N GLY A 53 -13.43 -3.21 -7.56
CA GLY A 53 -12.28 -2.60 -8.25
C GLY A 53 -11.03 -2.39 -7.38
N VAL A 54 -11.13 -2.58 -6.06
CA VAL A 54 -10.04 -2.27 -5.12
C VAL A 54 -9.42 -3.56 -4.61
N ARG A 55 -8.13 -3.74 -4.85
CA ARG A 55 -7.36 -4.93 -4.46
C ARG A 55 -6.00 -4.51 -3.94
N CYS A 56 -5.55 -5.10 -2.83
CA CYS A 56 -4.22 -4.88 -2.30
C CYS A 56 -3.25 -5.92 -2.86
N VAL A 57 -1.97 -5.56 -2.95
CA VAL A 57 -0.96 -6.41 -3.59
C VAL A 57 0.35 -6.36 -2.83
N THR A 58 0.96 -7.53 -2.67
CA THR A 58 2.34 -7.65 -2.16
C THR A 58 3.35 -7.19 -3.22
N SER A 59 4.57 -6.88 -2.82
CA SER A 59 5.72 -6.63 -3.72
C SER A 59 5.96 -7.79 -4.69
N ARG A 60 5.64 -9.02 -4.30
CA ARG A 60 5.71 -10.24 -5.13
C ARG A 60 4.54 -10.38 -6.11
N GLY A 61 3.59 -9.44 -6.13
CA GLY A 61 2.45 -9.47 -7.04
C GLY A 61 1.26 -10.33 -6.59
N THR A 62 1.29 -10.85 -5.35
CA THR A 62 0.16 -11.60 -4.80
C THR A 62 -0.99 -10.66 -4.49
N VAL A 63 -2.14 -10.90 -5.11
CA VAL A 63 -3.36 -10.14 -4.87
C VAL A 63 -4.03 -10.63 -3.60
N LEU A 64 -4.27 -9.72 -2.67
CA LEU A 64 -4.89 -9.98 -1.38
C LEU A 64 -6.36 -9.59 -1.37
N ALA A 65 -7.14 -10.28 -0.55
CA ALA A 65 -8.51 -9.89 -0.26
C ALA A 65 -8.53 -8.54 0.47
N PRO A 66 -9.58 -7.72 0.30
CA PRO A 66 -9.69 -6.43 1.00
C PRO A 66 -9.53 -6.52 2.52
N THR A 67 -9.92 -7.64 3.12
CA THR A 67 -9.82 -7.90 4.56
C THR A 67 -8.40 -8.27 5.03
N SER A 68 -7.51 -8.70 4.14
CA SER A 68 -6.13 -9.10 4.47
C SER A 68 -5.08 -8.03 4.10
N CYS A 69 -5.51 -6.85 3.65
CA CYS A 69 -4.63 -5.73 3.31
C CYS A 69 -3.80 -5.17 4.48
N ALA A 70 -4.16 -5.49 5.72
CA ALA A 70 -3.43 -5.05 6.92
C ALA A 70 -2.32 -6.04 7.35
N MET A 71 -2.07 -7.11 6.58
CA MET A 71 -1.00 -8.06 6.89
C MET A 71 0.37 -7.44 6.65
N GLU A 72 1.30 -7.80 7.54
CA GLU A 72 2.69 -7.42 7.40
C GLU A 72 3.35 -8.19 6.25
N GLU A 73 3.92 -7.44 5.30
CA GLU A 73 4.84 -7.99 4.33
C GLU A 73 6.28 -7.93 4.86
N GLU A 74 7.04 -9.01 4.62
CA GLU A 74 8.48 -9.08 4.85
C GLU A 74 9.16 -7.91 4.13
N THR A 75 9.85 -7.09 4.91
CA THR A 75 10.38 -5.81 4.45
C THR A 75 11.88 -5.95 4.28
N ASP A 76 12.37 -5.78 3.07
CA ASP A 76 13.79 -5.50 2.88
C ASP A 76 14.05 -4.09 3.41
N LEU A 77 14.75 -4.00 4.55
CA LEU A 77 15.05 -2.74 5.24
C LEU A 77 15.93 -1.81 4.39
N GLN A 78 16.56 -2.33 3.35
CA GLN A 78 17.41 -1.57 2.45
C GLN A 78 16.62 -0.81 1.36
N GLN A 79 15.35 -1.17 1.12
CA GLN A 79 14.54 -0.60 0.05
C GLN A 79 13.61 0.50 0.55
N GLY A 80 13.59 1.63 -0.16
CA GLY A 80 12.65 2.71 0.10
C GLY A 80 11.21 2.31 -0.26
N ASN A 81 10.24 3.07 0.25
CA ASN A 81 8.83 2.85 -0.10
C ASN A 81 8.57 2.95 -1.61
N ASP A 82 9.27 3.87 -2.29
CA ASP A 82 9.16 4.06 -3.73
C ASP A 82 9.67 2.82 -4.51
N ASP A 83 10.80 2.25 -4.09
CA ASP A 83 11.35 1.03 -4.70
C ASP A 83 10.38 -0.15 -4.56
N ARG A 84 9.68 -0.24 -3.41
CA ARG A 84 8.69 -1.28 -3.17
C ARG A 84 7.46 -1.10 -4.05
N ILE A 85 6.99 0.14 -4.26
CA ILE A 85 5.89 0.45 -5.19
C ILE A 85 6.27 0.09 -6.64
N LEU A 86 7.49 0.43 -7.06
CA LEU A 86 8.01 0.08 -8.38
C LEU A 86 8.14 -1.44 -8.54
N THR A 87 8.65 -2.13 -7.51
CA THR A 87 8.77 -3.60 -7.49
C THR A 87 7.39 -4.26 -7.63
N THR A 88 6.37 -3.78 -6.90
CA THR A 88 4.99 -4.25 -7.07
C THR A 88 4.52 -4.06 -8.52
N SER A 89 4.76 -2.89 -9.10
CA SER A 89 4.37 -2.60 -10.49
C SER A 89 5.02 -3.57 -11.48
N LEU A 90 6.33 -3.82 -11.34
CA LEU A 90 7.06 -4.76 -12.20
C LEU A 90 6.57 -6.20 -12.04
N SER A 91 6.28 -6.65 -10.82
CA SER A 91 5.72 -7.97 -10.57
C SER A 91 4.36 -8.15 -11.24
N LEU A 92 3.51 -7.13 -11.20
CA LEU A 92 2.22 -7.15 -11.88
C LEU A 92 2.35 -7.18 -13.40
N CYS A 93 3.32 -6.45 -13.96
CA CYS A 93 3.62 -6.53 -15.39
C CYS A 93 4.02 -7.97 -15.78
N LYS A 94 4.88 -8.63 -15.01
CA LYS A 94 5.30 -10.02 -15.29
C LYS A 94 4.11 -10.98 -15.28
N ILE A 95 3.25 -10.89 -14.26
CA ILE A 95 2.06 -11.73 -14.14
C ILE A 95 1.10 -11.52 -15.32
N ALA A 96 0.90 -10.27 -15.75
CA ALA A 96 0.05 -9.97 -16.90
C ALA A 96 0.57 -10.64 -18.19
N ASN A 97 1.88 -10.59 -18.42
CA ASN A 97 2.51 -11.24 -19.58
C ASN A 97 2.45 -12.79 -19.49
N ASP A 98 2.60 -13.37 -18.31
CA ASP A 98 2.50 -14.84 -18.12
C ASP A 98 1.05 -15.34 -18.33
N GLU A 99 0.04 -14.56 -17.96
CA GLU A 99 -1.36 -14.90 -18.21
C GLU A 99 -1.72 -14.86 -19.71
N ASP A 100 -1.12 -13.94 -20.48
CA ASP A 100 -1.25 -13.89 -21.95
C ASP A 100 -0.57 -15.08 -22.66
N THR A 101 0.29 -15.84 -21.96
CA THR A 101 1.02 -16.98 -22.54
C THR A 101 0.32 -18.33 -22.28
N LYS A 102 -0.86 -18.38 -21.65
CA LYS A 102 -1.63 -19.62 -21.55
C LYS A 102 -2.45 -19.82 -22.84
N PRO A 103 -2.07 -20.76 -23.74
CA PRO A 103 -2.92 -21.11 -24.87
C PRO A 103 -4.27 -21.62 -24.34
N GLY A 104 -5.34 -21.18 -25.00
CA GLY A 104 -6.71 -21.29 -24.54
C GLY A 104 -7.09 -22.64 -23.93
N ARG A 105 -7.87 -22.58 -22.85
CA ARG A 105 -8.76 -23.68 -22.50
C ARG A 105 -10.08 -23.44 -23.22
N CYS A 106 -10.28 -24.20 -24.30
CA CYS A 106 -11.61 -24.55 -24.80
C CYS A 106 -12.36 -25.38 -23.76
#